data_AF-A0A8X7SVJ7-F1
#
_entry.id   AF-A0A8X7SVJ7-F1
#
_cell.length_a   1.000
_cell.length_b   1.000
_cell.length_c   1.000
_cell.angle_alpha   90.00
_cell.angle_beta   90.00
_cell.angle_gamma   90.00
#
_symmetry.space_group_name_H-M   'P 1'
#
loop_
_entity.id
_entity.type
_entity.pdbx_description
1 polymer ?
#
loop_
_entity_poly.entity_id
_entity_poly.type
_entity_poly.pdbx_seq_one_letter_code
_entity_poly.pdbx_strand_id
1 'polypeptide(L)'
;MPSKYEEEEERVACALEEALAADQPDFSALARKWKVNRLRISRRYRGKNSRSTRPPTNRKLNDDQESALLRYIGILDDLELSARPELIISSANQLLSASHQGSDAPPVVGEKWLPNFVKRHAELHTAKQKSRELTRMTQDRTTLSRFFKKLKTTIETQGIQPCDIWNVDEVGFRVGIGGKQWILTLNPTKEAHLA
;
A
#
# COMPACT_ATOMS: atom_id res chain seq x y z
N MET A 1 -24.36 2.67 -5.56
CA MET A 1 -25.03 2.50 -6.86
C MET A 1 -24.00 1.93 -7.82
N PRO A 2 -24.22 0.73 -8.39
CA PRO A 2 -23.31 0.18 -9.40
C PRO A 2 -23.19 1.14 -10.59
N SER A 3 -22.03 1.16 -11.21
CA SER A 3 -21.81 1.98 -12.40
C SER A 3 -22.69 1.49 -13.54
N LYS A 4 -23.17 2.41 -14.40
CA LYS A 4 -23.86 2.07 -15.65
C LYS A 4 -23.11 1.01 -16.49
N TYR A 5 -21.79 0.96 -16.37
CA TYR A 5 -20.95 -0.06 -17.02
C TYR A 5 -21.07 -1.45 -16.37
N GLU A 6 -21.12 -1.53 -15.05
CA GLU A 6 -21.20 -2.79 -14.31
C GLU A 6 -22.52 -3.49 -14.59
N GLU A 7 -23.64 -2.75 -14.53
CA GLU A 7 -24.97 -3.24 -14.89
C GLU A 7 -25.06 -3.73 -16.34
N GLU A 8 -24.28 -3.14 -17.25
CA GLU A 8 -24.22 -3.57 -18.65
C GLU A 8 -23.39 -4.85 -18.80
N GLU A 9 -22.28 -5.00 -18.07
CA GLU A 9 -21.48 -6.23 -18.10
C GLU A 9 -22.20 -7.41 -17.42
N GLU A 10 -22.99 -7.18 -16.37
CA GLU A 10 -23.86 -8.22 -15.78
C GLU A 10 -24.86 -8.77 -16.81
N ARG A 11 -25.52 -7.88 -17.57
CA ARG A 11 -26.42 -8.29 -18.65
C ARG A 11 -25.69 -9.05 -19.77
N VAL A 12 -24.45 -8.68 -20.07
CA VAL A 12 -23.61 -9.42 -21.03
C VAL A 12 -23.23 -10.80 -20.49
N ALA A 13 -23.00 -10.94 -19.18
CA ALA A 13 -22.72 -12.22 -18.54
C ALA A 13 -23.93 -13.16 -18.62
N CYS A 14 -25.14 -12.68 -18.29
CA CYS A 14 -26.35 -13.48 -18.44
C CYS A 14 -26.61 -13.91 -19.90
N ALA A 15 -26.38 -13.00 -20.86
CA ALA A 15 -26.49 -13.33 -22.28
C ALA A 15 -25.44 -14.35 -22.74
N LEU A 16 -24.26 -14.36 -22.11
CA LEU A 16 -23.19 -15.31 -22.41
C LEU A 16 -23.50 -16.70 -21.87
N GLU A 17 -24.06 -16.82 -20.67
CA GLU A 17 -24.49 -18.10 -20.10
C GLU A 17 -25.55 -18.77 -20.99
N GLU A 18 -26.54 -18.01 -21.46
CA GLU A 18 -27.56 -18.53 -22.40
C GLU A 18 -26.96 -18.90 -23.76
N ALA A 19 -25.93 -18.17 -24.22
CA ALA A 19 -25.23 -18.51 -25.46
C ALA A 19 -24.40 -19.79 -25.35
N LEU A 20 -23.81 -20.06 -24.18
CA LEU A 20 -23.03 -21.27 -23.92
C LEU A 20 -23.92 -22.51 -23.72
N ALA A 21 -25.13 -22.33 -23.21
CA ALA A 21 -26.12 -23.40 -23.05
C ALA A 21 -26.76 -23.84 -24.38
N ALA A 22 -26.65 -23.03 -25.44
CA ALA A 22 -27.22 -23.33 -26.75
C ALA A 22 -26.18 -23.96 -27.69
N ASP A 23 -26.59 -25.00 -28.43
CA ASP A 23 -25.74 -25.68 -29.43
C ASP A 23 -25.40 -24.75 -30.62
N GLN A 24 -26.33 -23.87 -30.99
CA GLN A 24 -26.11 -22.78 -31.95
C GLN A 24 -26.68 -21.46 -31.42
N PRO A 25 -25.85 -20.59 -30.82
CA PRO A 25 -26.33 -19.34 -30.23
C PRO A 25 -26.67 -18.26 -31.27
N ASP A 26 -27.91 -17.79 -31.28
CA ASP A 26 -28.27 -16.55 -31.98
C ASP A 26 -27.99 -15.31 -31.12
N PHE A 27 -26.81 -14.73 -31.32
CA PHE A 27 -26.40 -13.50 -30.64
C PHE A 27 -27.35 -12.31 -30.89
N SER A 28 -28.13 -12.30 -31.98
CA SER A 28 -29.06 -11.20 -32.32
C SER A 28 -30.34 -11.27 -31.50
N ALA A 29 -30.85 -12.47 -31.22
CA ALA A 29 -31.95 -12.68 -30.29
C ALA A 29 -31.54 -12.35 -28.86
N LEU A 30 -30.37 -12.84 -28.42
CA LEU A 30 -29.83 -12.58 -27.09
C LEU A 30 -29.56 -11.08 -26.86
N ALA A 31 -29.01 -10.38 -27.85
CA ALA A 31 -28.81 -8.93 -27.79
C ALA A 31 -30.12 -8.16 -27.56
N ARG A 32 -31.22 -8.57 -28.21
CA ARG A 32 -32.55 -7.97 -28.04
C ARG A 32 -33.15 -8.28 -26.68
N LYS A 33 -33.07 -9.53 -26.25
CA LYS A 33 -33.57 -10.00 -24.93
C LYS A 33 -32.89 -9.27 -23.78
N TRP A 34 -31.56 -9.24 -23.80
CA TRP A 34 -30.74 -8.68 -22.72
C TRP A 34 -30.44 -7.18 -22.88
N LYS A 35 -30.88 -6.57 -23.99
CA LYS A 35 -30.65 -5.15 -24.33
C LYS A 35 -29.16 -4.77 -24.28
N VAL A 36 -28.31 -5.60 -24.87
CA VAL A 36 -26.85 -5.40 -24.94
C VAL A 36 -26.36 -5.49 -26.38
N ASN A 37 -25.18 -4.93 -26.66
CA ASN A 37 -24.62 -4.97 -28.01
C ASN A 37 -24.23 -6.41 -28.41
N ARG A 38 -24.77 -6.90 -29.53
CA ARG A 38 -24.45 -8.22 -30.13
C ARG A 38 -22.94 -8.50 -30.22
N LEU A 39 -22.15 -7.50 -30.61
CA LEU A 39 -20.70 -7.65 -30.75
C LEU A 39 -20.01 -7.92 -29.41
N ARG A 40 -20.54 -7.42 -28.28
CA ARG A 40 -19.98 -7.73 -26.95
C ARG A 40 -20.19 -9.21 -26.62
N ILE A 41 -21.40 -9.74 -26.80
CA ILE A 41 -21.70 -11.16 -26.57
C ILE A 41 -20.79 -12.05 -27.43
N SER A 42 -20.73 -11.77 -28.75
CA SER A 42 -19.88 -12.54 -29.68
C SER A 42 -18.39 -12.51 -29.32
N ARG A 43 -17.87 -11.36 -28.86
CA ARG A 43 -16.49 -11.23 -28.40
C ARG A 43 -16.24 -12.04 -27.11
N ARG A 44 -17.17 -12.01 -26.16
CA ARG A 44 -17.08 -12.76 -24.88
C ARG A 44 -17.17 -14.26 -25.11
N TYR A 45 -18.07 -14.70 -25.99
CA TYR A 45 -18.20 -16.10 -26.40
C TYR A 45 -16.90 -16.65 -27.02
N ARG A 46 -16.14 -15.80 -27.73
CA ARG A 46 -14.81 -16.12 -28.26
C ARG A 46 -13.67 -15.94 -27.24
N GLY A 47 -13.97 -15.84 -25.95
CA GLY A 47 -12.99 -15.72 -24.87
C GLY A 47 -12.31 -14.35 -24.74
N LYS A 48 -12.84 -13.27 -25.35
CA LYS A 48 -12.23 -11.94 -25.18
C LYS A 48 -12.64 -11.30 -23.87
N ASN A 49 -11.65 -10.87 -23.09
CA ASN A 49 -11.83 -10.19 -21.81
C ASN A 49 -12.59 -8.85 -21.92
N SER A 50 -13.28 -8.48 -20.84
CA SER A 50 -13.94 -7.20 -20.69
C SER A 50 -12.98 -6.10 -20.29
N ARG A 51 -13.46 -4.86 -20.20
CA ARG A 51 -12.63 -3.78 -19.64
C ARG A 51 -12.31 -4.05 -18.16
N SER A 52 -13.22 -4.73 -17.44
CA SER A 52 -13.04 -5.11 -16.03
C SER A 52 -12.16 -6.35 -15.85
N THR A 53 -12.21 -7.32 -16.76
CA THR A 53 -11.46 -8.59 -16.62
C THR A 53 -10.16 -8.62 -17.41
N ARG A 54 -9.92 -7.70 -18.35
CA ARG A 54 -8.65 -7.66 -19.08
C ARG A 54 -7.51 -7.31 -18.12
N PRO A 55 -6.35 -7.96 -18.25
CA PRO A 55 -5.17 -7.57 -17.49
C PRO A 55 -4.80 -6.11 -17.82
N PRO A 56 -4.40 -5.31 -16.83
CA PRO A 56 -4.03 -3.92 -17.05
C PRO A 56 -2.84 -3.83 -18.01
N THR A 57 -3.06 -3.15 -19.15
CA THR A 57 -2.08 -3.06 -20.26
C THR A 57 -0.76 -2.39 -19.85
N ASN A 58 -0.76 -1.59 -18.80
CA ASN A 58 0.40 -0.80 -18.36
C ASN A 58 1.03 -1.31 -17.06
N ARG A 59 0.81 -2.58 -16.70
CA ARG A 59 1.48 -3.18 -15.54
C ARG A 59 2.92 -3.50 -15.91
N LYS A 60 3.88 -2.93 -15.18
CA LYS A 60 5.31 -3.14 -15.44
C LYS A 60 5.83 -4.45 -14.86
N LEU A 61 5.38 -4.79 -13.65
CA LEU A 61 5.73 -6.05 -12.98
C LEU A 61 4.62 -7.07 -13.19
N ASN A 62 4.99 -8.35 -13.27
CA ASN A 62 4.02 -9.44 -13.28
C ASN A 62 3.49 -9.75 -11.87
N ASP A 63 2.50 -10.65 -11.78
CA ASP A 63 1.88 -11.03 -10.50
C ASP A 63 2.88 -11.61 -9.49
N ASP A 64 3.83 -12.41 -9.95
CA ASP A 64 4.84 -13.05 -9.08
C ASP A 64 5.82 -12.03 -8.51
N GLN A 65 6.25 -11.06 -9.33
CA GLN A 65 7.13 -9.97 -8.95
C GLN A 65 6.45 -9.02 -7.96
N GLU A 66 5.18 -8.67 -8.20
CA GLU A 66 4.42 -7.86 -7.24
C GLU A 66 4.22 -8.62 -5.92
N SER A 67 3.92 -9.92 -5.98
CA SER A 67 3.82 -10.78 -4.80
C SER A 67 5.14 -10.88 -4.02
N ALA A 68 6.28 -10.90 -4.72
CA ALA A 68 7.59 -10.88 -4.08
C ALA A 68 7.86 -9.55 -3.36
N LEU A 69 7.49 -8.41 -3.97
CA LEU A 69 7.60 -7.10 -3.32
C LEU A 69 6.70 -6.99 -2.09
N LEU A 70 5.49 -7.53 -2.12
CA LEU A 70 4.62 -7.56 -0.94
C LEU A 70 5.23 -8.38 0.21
N ARG A 71 5.76 -9.58 -0.10
CA ARG A 71 6.48 -10.38 0.90
C ARG A 71 7.69 -9.63 1.46
N TYR A 72 8.43 -8.92 0.60
CA TYR A 72 9.55 -8.11 1.04
C TYR A 72 9.12 -6.99 1.99
N ILE A 73 8.02 -6.29 1.71
CA ILE A 73 7.45 -5.30 2.62
C ILE A 73 7.05 -5.94 3.95
N GLY A 74 6.43 -7.13 3.94
CA GLY A 74 6.10 -7.86 5.16
C GLY A 74 7.32 -8.23 6.00
N ILE A 75 8.40 -8.69 5.36
CA ILE A 75 9.67 -8.97 6.06
C ILE A 75 10.25 -7.68 6.68
N LEU A 76 10.15 -6.54 5.98
CA LEU A 76 10.61 -5.26 6.51
C LEU A 76 9.77 -4.85 7.73
N ASP A 77 8.44 -5.02 7.67
CA ASP A 77 7.56 -4.77 8.82
C ASP A 77 7.92 -5.66 10.02
N ASP A 78 8.16 -6.96 9.80
CA ASP A 78 8.53 -7.93 10.85
C ASP A 78 9.89 -7.60 11.50
N LEU A 79 10.80 -7.00 10.73
CA LEU A 79 12.13 -6.57 11.20
C LEU A 79 12.12 -5.15 11.79
N GLU A 80 10.95 -4.51 11.91
CA GLU A 80 10.79 -3.11 12.32
C GLU A 80 11.59 -2.13 11.44
N LEU A 81 11.81 -2.50 10.17
CA LEU A 81 12.51 -1.69 9.17
C LEU A 81 11.53 -0.91 8.30
N SER A 82 11.91 0.31 7.95
CA SER A 82 11.06 1.19 7.14
C SER A 82 11.09 0.83 5.65
N ALA A 83 9.99 0.29 5.13
CA ALA A 83 9.76 0.16 3.69
C ALA A 83 9.44 1.52 3.04
N ARG A 84 10.49 2.32 2.84
CA ARG A 84 10.39 3.66 2.22
C ARG A 84 9.98 3.58 0.73
N PRO A 85 9.19 4.54 0.22
CA PRO A 85 8.84 4.64 -1.19
C PRO A 85 10.02 4.46 -2.16
N GLU A 86 11.14 5.13 -1.88
CA GLU A 86 12.34 5.08 -2.73
C GLU A 86 12.97 3.69 -2.74
N LEU A 87 12.95 2.99 -1.60
CA LEU A 87 13.45 1.62 -1.49
C LEU A 87 12.57 0.66 -2.30
N ILE A 88 11.25 0.81 -2.23
CA ILE A 88 10.31 -0.05 -2.96
C ILE A 88 10.41 0.21 -4.47
N ILE A 89 10.54 1.48 -4.89
CA ILE A 89 10.78 1.84 -6.29
C ILE A 89 12.12 1.27 -6.78
N SER A 90 13.19 1.38 -5.98
CA SER A 90 14.50 0.81 -6.32
C SER A 90 14.42 -0.71 -6.45
N SER A 91 13.77 -1.38 -5.52
CA SER A 91 13.59 -2.84 -5.52
C SER A 91 12.78 -3.31 -6.73
N ALA A 92 11.72 -2.58 -7.08
CA ALA A 92 10.95 -2.84 -8.30
C ALA A 92 11.81 -2.71 -9.58
N ASN A 93 12.63 -1.66 -9.66
CA ASN A 93 13.56 -1.48 -10.79
C ASN A 93 14.64 -2.56 -10.85
N GLN A 94 15.12 -3.04 -9.70
CA GLN A 94 16.06 -4.16 -9.64
C GLN A 94 15.41 -5.45 -10.18
N LEU A 95 14.17 -5.74 -9.80
CA LEU A 95 13.43 -6.89 -10.34
C LEU A 95 13.25 -6.79 -11.85
N LEU A 96 12.90 -5.61 -12.36
CA LEU A 96 12.78 -5.37 -13.80
C LEU A 96 14.11 -5.58 -14.51
N SER A 97 15.19 -4.99 -13.97
CA SER A 97 16.54 -5.14 -14.52
C SER A 97 17.02 -6.60 -14.52
N ALA A 98 16.74 -7.36 -13.46
CA ALA A 98 17.11 -8.76 -13.36
C ALA A 98 16.33 -9.65 -14.32
N SER A 99 15.07 -9.30 -14.62
CA SER A 99 14.23 -10.03 -15.57
C SER A 99 14.44 -9.63 -17.03
N HIS A 100 15.22 -8.57 -17.29
CA HIS A 100 15.41 -8.03 -18.63
C HIS A 100 16.39 -8.89 -19.43
N GLN A 101 15.95 -9.37 -20.60
CA GLN A 101 16.74 -10.22 -21.50
C GLN A 101 17.14 -9.49 -22.80
N GLY A 102 16.76 -8.23 -22.95
CA GLY A 102 17.05 -7.44 -24.15
C GLY A 102 18.43 -6.77 -24.12
N SER A 103 18.93 -6.37 -25.29
CA SER A 103 20.18 -5.60 -25.41
C SER A 103 20.01 -4.12 -25.06
N ASP A 104 18.77 -3.62 -25.02
CA ASP A 104 18.47 -2.23 -24.68
C ASP A 104 18.47 -1.98 -23.17
N ALA A 105 18.36 -0.72 -22.75
CA ALA A 105 18.24 -0.39 -21.34
C ALA A 105 17.01 -1.05 -20.70
N PRO A 106 17.12 -1.60 -19.47
CA PRO A 106 16.01 -2.24 -18.79
C PRO A 106 14.88 -1.25 -18.51
N PRO A 107 13.62 -1.70 -18.52
CA PRO A 107 12.50 -0.84 -18.21
C PRO A 107 12.54 -0.37 -16.76
N VAL A 108 12.15 0.89 -16.54
CA VAL A 108 12.08 1.52 -15.21
C VAL A 108 10.63 1.86 -14.89
N VAL A 109 10.25 1.76 -13.61
CA VAL A 109 8.94 2.20 -13.15
C VAL A 109 8.82 3.72 -13.19
N GLY A 110 7.66 4.22 -13.64
CA GLY A 110 7.38 5.66 -13.67
C GLY A 110 6.86 6.19 -12.33
N GLU A 111 6.77 7.52 -12.20
CA GLU A 111 6.32 8.22 -10.98
C GLU A 111 4.96 7.72 -10.46
N LYS A 112 4.01 7.46 -11.38
CA LYS A 112 2.67 6.97 -11.03
C LYS A 112 2.61 5.48 -10.68
N TRP A 113 3.71 4.74 -10.79
CA TRP A 113 3.71 3.31 -10.54
C TRP A 113 3.42 3.00 -9.06
N LEU A 114 4.12 3.65 -8.13
CA LEU A 114 3.97 3.36 -6.70
C LEU A 114 2.55 3.67 -6.17
N PRO A 115 1.94 4.84 -6.45
CA PRO A 115 0.55 5.09 -6.05
C PRO A 115 -0.43 4.07 -6.65
N ASN A 116 -0.21 3.65 -7.90
CA ASN A 116 -1.04 2.65 -8.54
C ASN A 116 -0.82 1.24 -7.95
N PHE A 117 0.40 0.91 -7.54
CA PHE A 117 0.74 -0.34 -6.87
C PHE A 117 0.00 -0.43 -5.52
N VAL A 118 0.09 0.60 -4.69
CA VAL A 118 -0.67 0.68 -3.43
C VAL A 118 -2.18 0.58 -3.68
N LYS A 119 -2.70 1.24 -4.72
CA LYS A 119 -4.14 1.15 -5.05
C LYS A 119 -4.59 -0.26 -5.48
N ARG A 120 -3.69 -1.07 -6.05
CA ARG A 120 -4.01 -2.46 -6.44
C ARG A 120 -4.04 -3.41 -5.25
N HIS A 121 -3.28 -3.11 -4.21
CA HIS A 121 -3.08 -3.96 -3.03
C HIS A 121 -3.74 -3.31 -1.82
N ALA A 122 -5.01 -3.66 -1.56
CA ALA A 122 -5.80 -3.09 -0.48
C ALA A 122 -5.21 -3.38 0.91
N GLU A 123 -4.35 -4.39 1.00
CA GLU A 123 -3.54 -4.74 2.17
C GLU A 123 -2.42 -3.71 2.49
N LEU A 124 -1.97 -2.92 1.52
CA LEU A 124 -0.91 -1.94 1.73
C LEU A 124 -1.46 -0.61 2.25
N HIS A 125 -0.77 -0.09 3.26
CA HIS A 125 -1.07 1.18 3.88
C HIS A 125 0.13 2.12 3.75
N THR A 126 -0.13 3.39 3.48
CA THR A 126 0.88 4.44 3.53
C THR A 126 0.82 5.12 4.89
N ALA A 127 1.85 4.93 5.72
CA ALA A 127 1.93 5.51 7.05
C ALA A 127 3.02 6.59 7.10
N LYS A 128 2.78 7.64 7.90
CA LYS A 128 3.80 8.66 8.16
C LYS A 128 4.54 8.28 9.44
N GLN A 129 5.74 7.76 9.27
CA GLN A 129 6.58 7.37 10.38
C GLN A 129 7.03 8.61 11.15
N LYS A 130 6.93 8.53 12.48
CA LYS A 130 7.45 9.53 13.40
C LYS A 130 8.70 8.97 14.06
N SER A 131 9.80 9.71 13.99
CA SER A 131 10.94 9.49 14.87
C SER A 131 10.42 9.55 16.31
N ARG A 132 10.62 8.45 17.04
CA ARG A 132 10.60 8.43 18.51
C ARG A 132 12.04 8.24 18.94
N GLU A 133 12.37 8.74 20.12
CA GLU A 133 13.65 8.38 20.71
C GLU A 133 13.57 6.97 21.26
N LEU A 134 14.48 6.09 20.84
CA LEU A 134 14.69 4.73 21.36
C LEU A 134 14.55 4.64 22.89
N THR A 135 15.16 5.60 23.60
CA THR A 135 15.16 5.70 25.07
C THR A 135 13.75 5.85 25.65
N ARG A 136 12.81 6.47 24.92
CA ARG A 136 11.41 6.61 25.33
C ARG A 136 10.59 5.34 25.06
N MET A 137 11.05 4.46 24.18
CA MET A 137 10.39 3.19 23.87
C MET A 137 10.73 2.09 24.87
N THR A 138 11.93 2.14 25.46
CA THR A 138 12.45 1.12 26.39
C THR A 138 12.24 1.46 27.87
N GLN A 139 11.76 2.66 28.20
CA GLN A 139 11.57 3.06 29.59
C GLN A 139 10.35 2.38 30.24
N ASP A 140 10.60 1.79 31.40
CA ASP A 140 9.57 1.19 32.25
C ASP A 140 8.68 2.27 32.90
N ARG A 141 7.35 2.09 32.76
CA ARG A 141 6.32 2.98 33.33
C ARG A 141 6.43 3.10 34.85
N THR A 142 6.85 2.04 35.54
CA THR A 142 6.96 2.08 37.01
C THR A 142 8.11 2.97 37.47
N THR A 143 9.24 2.88 36.78
CA THR A 143 10.42 3.70 37.03
C THR A 143 10.13 5.18 36.74
N LEU A 144 9.47 5.48 35.63
CA LEU A 144 9.01 6.84 35.30
C LEU A 144 8.04 7.40 36.36
N SER A 145 7.05 6.60 36.76
CA SER A 145 6.07 7.03 37.76
C SER A 145 6.72 7.33 39.12
N ARG A 146 7.72 6.53 39.51
CA ARG A 146 8.50 6.75 40.74
C ARG A 146 9.31 8.05 40.66
N PHE A 147 9.95 8.31 39.52
CA PHE A 147 10.70 9.54 39.29
C PHE A 147 9.80 10.78 39.42
N PHE A 148 8.67 10.81 38.71
CA PHE A 148 7.77 11.98 38.74
C PHE A 148 7.12 12.19 40.11
N LYS A 149 6.80 11.11 40.84
CA LYS A 149 6.34 11.24 42.25
C LYS A 149 7.42 11.86 43.14
N LYS A 150 8.66 11.41 43.02
CA LYS A 150 9.78 11.95 43.80
C LYS A 150 10.03 13.42 43.45
N LEU A 151 10.06 13.75 42.16
CA LEU A 151 10.21 15.14 41.68
C LEU A 151 9.13 16.04 42.25
N LYS A 152 7.86 15.64 42.16
CA LYS A 152 6.72 16.39 42.72
C LYS A 152 6.87 16.62 44.22
N THR A 153 7.21 15.57 44.96
CA THR A 153 7.41 15.65 46.42
C THR A 153 8.53 16.65 46.75
N THR A 154 9.67 16.57 46.07
CA THR A 154 10.80 17.48 46.28
C THR A 154 10.44 18.94 45.99
N ILE A 155 9.72 19.22 44.89
CA ILE A 155 9.23 20.56 44.56
C ILE A 155 8.36 21.12 45.68
N GLU A 156 7.42 20.33 46.18
CA GLU A 156 6.50 20.72 47.26
C GLU A 156 7.24 20.93 48.59
N THR A 157 8.20 20.06 48.94
CA THR A 157 8.89 20.12 50.23
C THR A 157 9.91 21.27 50.30
N GLN A 158 10.53 21.60 49.16
CA GLN A 158 11.53 22.67 49.04
C GLN A 158 10.90 24.02 48.64
N GLY A 159 9.58 24.06 48.38
CA GLY A 159 8.87 25.29 48.02
C GLY A 159 9.28 25.90 46.68
N ILE A 160 9.82 25.09 45.77
CA ILE A 160 10.34 25.54 44.46
C ILE A 160 9.17 26.05 43.63
N GLN A 161 9.22 27.31 43.18
CA GLN A 161 8.17 27.90 42.36
C GLN A 161 8.35 27.54 40.89
N PRO A 162 7.28 27.58 40.07
CA PRO A 162 7.39 27.33 38.63
C PRO A 162 8.39 28.27 37.92
N CYS A 163 8.57 29.50 38.41
CA CYS A 163 9.56 30.45 37.89
C CYS A 163 11.02 30.06 38.15
N ASP A 164 11.26 29.14 39.09
CA ASP A 164 12.59 28.67 39.46
C ASP A 164 12.99 27.43 38.64
N ILE A 165 12.09 26.91 37.80
CA ILE A 165 12.30 25.72 36.99
C ILE A 165 12.67 26.15 35.57
N TRP A 166 13.92 25.93 35.20
CA TRP A 166 14.44 26.25 33.88
C TRP A 166 14.70 24.95 33.11
N ASN A 167 14.18 24.87 31.87
CA ASN A 167 14.54 23.78 30.98
C ASN A 167 15.94 24.07 30.41
N VAL A 168 16.89 23.19 30.68
CA VAL A 168 18.22 23.22 30.07
C VAL A 168 18.31 21.98 29.20
N ASP A 169 18.02 22.15 27.91
CA ASP A 169 18.21 21.10 26.91
C ASP A 169 19.27 21.52 25.89
N GLU A 170 20.00 20.52 25.40
CA GLU A 170 20.97 20.70 24.33
C GLU A 170 20.30 20.34 23.01
N VAL A 171 20.25 21.26 22.06
CA VAL A 171 19.71 21.00 20.72
C VAL A 171 20.78 20.29 19.89
N GLY A 172 20.87 18.97 20.03
CA GLY A 172 21.74 18.14 19.21
C GLY A 172 21.12 17.81 17.85
N PHE A 173 21.72 18.25 16.75
CA PHE A 173 21.37 17.77 15.41
C PHE A 173 22.05 16.42 15.17
N ARG A 174 21.27 15.32 15.13
CA ARG A 174 21.78 14.01 14.69
C ARG A 174 21.74 13.89 13.16
N VAL A 175 22.91 13.96 12.53
CA VAL A 175 23.06 13.66 11.10
C VAL A 175 22.73 12.18 10.88
N GLY A 176 21.74 11.88 10.04
CA GLY A 176 21.33 10.52 9.70
C GLY A 176 20.03 10.03 10.34
N ILE A 177 19.47 10.75 11.32
CA ILE A 177 18.09 10.49 11.78
C ILE A 177 17.15 11.31 10.92
N GLY A 178 16.54 10.64 9.94
CA GLY A 178 15.57 11.25 9.05
C GLY A 178 14.36 11.78 9.83
N GLY A 179 13.85 12.95 9.41
CA GLY A 179 12.60 13.50 9.92
C GLY A 179 11.38 12.63 9.59
N LYS A 180 10.17 13.18 9.69
CA LYS A 180 8.94 12.46 9.35
C LYS A 180 9.02 11.92 7.91
N GLN A 181 9.01 10.60 7.74
CA GLN A 181 9.10 9.93 6.43
C GLN A 181 7.83 9.15 6.15
N TRP A 182 7.50 8.99 4.87
CA TRP A 182 6.44 8.09 4.45
C TRP A 182 7.01 6.69 4.32
N ILE A 183 6.24 5.70 4.76
CA ILE A 183 6.55 4.29 4.60
C ILE A 183 5.33 3.56 4.08
N LEU A 184 5.58 2.43 3.42
CA LEU A 184 4.58 1.43 3.11
C LEU A 184 4.61 0.36 4.20
N THR A 185 3.45 -0.12 4.62
CA THR A 185 3.34 -1.15 5.64
C THR A 185 2.09 -1.99 5.40
N LEU A 186 2.16 -3.27 5.75
CA LEU A 186 1.01 -4.17 5.82
C LEU A 186 0.28 -4.04 7.16
N ASN A 187 0.89 -3.37 8.15
CA ASN A 187 0.28 -3.15 9.45
C ASN A 187 -0.71 -1.97 9.42
N PRO A 188 -1.99 -2.19 9.78
CA PRO A 188 -3.02 -1.14 9.72
C PRO A 188 -2.86 -0.08 10.83
N THR A 189 -2.02 -0.33 11.84
CA THR A 189 -1.73 0.62 12.91
C THR A 189 -0.95 1.82 12.36
N LYS A 190 -1.60 2.99 12.34
CA LYS A 190 -1.06 4.27 11.85
C LYS A 190 0.20 4.76 12.57
N GLU A 191 0.62 4.09 13.63
CA GLU A 191 1.74 4.44 14.49
C GLU A 191 2.94 3.56 14.18
N ALA A 192 3.58 3.81 13.04
CA ALA A 192 4.90 3.27 12.77
C ALA A 192 5.95 4.15 13.47
N HIS A 193 6.78 3.51 14.28
CA HIS A 193 7.83 4.17 15.06
C HIS A 193 9.18 3.60 14.69
N LEU A 194 10.18 4.48 14.58
CA LEU A 194 11.58 4.07 14.61
C LEU A 194 12.06 4.13 16.05
N ALA A 195 12.86 3.13 16.39
CA ALA A 195 13.80 3.14 17.48
C ALA A 195 14.84 4.25 17.22
#